data_AF-A0A9X4KU22-F1
#
_entry.id   AF-A0A9X4KU22-F1
#
_cell.length_a   1.000
_cell.length_b   1.000
_cell.length_c   1.000
_cell.angle_alpha   90.00
_cell.angle_beta   90.00
_cell.angle_gamma   90.00
#
_symmetry.space_group_name_H-M   'P 1'
#
loop_
_entity.id
_entity.type
_entity.pdbx_description
1 polymer ?
#
loop_
_entity_poly.entity_id
_entity_poly.type
_entity_poly.pdbx_seq_one_letter_code
_entity_poly.pdbx_strand_id
1 'polypeptide(L)'
;MTADWHLRISSNSGRITRGARDEFVYAYFPAATDGNSYWCNGDYLLLGKVRRDRILQRDAWTFYSGDEHGQPVWHSDADRAAPVFEYPLMTGENHVSFNKGLNRYIMGNFSFTDKQGNPRPYHQQPGDPIDDSRFPSQLTLFEAPNPWGPWSLFHQDNNWGSSGDYQPIFPTKWISEDGKEMWMVSSGSEEDYNFTFQKVRLKLR
;
A
#
# COMPACT_ATOMS: atom_id res chain seq x y z
N MET A 1 10.79 22.76 -4.01
CA MET A 1 9.83 22.27 -5.02
C MET A 1 8.62 21.80 -4.25
N THR A 2 7.47 22.45 -4.42
CA THR A 2 6.24 22.11 -3.70
C THR A 2 5.63 20.87 -4.33
N ALA A 3 5.87 19.69 -3.74
CA ALA A 3 5.17 18.48 -4.13
C ALA A 3 3.69 18.60 -3.69
N ASP A 4 2.78 18.62 -4.66
CA ASP A 4 1.33 18.56 -4.43
C ASP A 4 0.94 17.13 -4.03
N TRP A 5 1.08 16.84 -2.74
CA TRP A 5 0.68 15.56 -2.17
C TRP A 5 -0.85 15.45 -2.13
N HIS A 6 -1.42 14.59 -2.96
CA HIS A 6 -2.81 14.20 -2.85
C HIS A 6 -2.99 13.31 -1.62
N LEU A 7 -3.46 13.88 -0.51
CA LEU A 7 -3.75 13.15 0.73
C LEU A 7 -4.93 12.18 0.50
N ARG A 8 -4.65 10.88 0.39
CA ARG A 8 -5.66 9.81 0.45
C ARG A 8 -5.48 9.03 1.74
N ILE A 9 -6.47 9.13 2.63
CA ILE A 9 -6.44 8.47 3.94
C ILE A 9 -6.98 7.04 3.78
N SER A 10 -6.09 6.05 3.72
CA SER A 10 -6.46 4.63 3.77
C SER A 10 -6.70 4.17 5.21
N SER A 11 -7.74 4.68 5.88
CA SER A 11 -8.17 4.11 7.17
C SER A 11 -9.42 3.25 6.96
N ASN A 12 -9.25 1.93 6.73
CA ASN A 12 -10.39 1.02 6.63
C ASN A 12 -10.88 0.56 8.02
N SER A 13 -11.17 1.53 8.89
CA SER A 13 -11.87 1.33 10.16
C SER A 13 -13.24 2.01 10.07
N GLY A 14 -14.20 1.35 9.43
CA GLY A 14 -15.60 1.80 9.41
C GLY A 14 -16.12 1.99 10.83
N ARG A 15 -16.67 3.19 11.11
CA ARG A 15 -16.87 3.76 12.45
C ARG A 15 -15.57 3.77 13.25
N ILE A 16 -14.90 4.92 13.20
CA ILE A 16 -13.81 5.35 14.08
C ILE A 16 -14.04 4.73 15.48
N THR A 17 -13.02 4.06 16.06
CA THR A 17 -12.90 3.71 17.50
C THR A 17 -13.22 2.29 18.07
N ARG A 18 -13.06 1.14 17.39
CA ARG A 18 -13.00 -0.16 18.12
C ARG A 18 -11.88 -1.15 17.80
N GLY A 19 -10.87 -0.74 17.03
CA GLY A 19 -9.73 -1.63 16.70
C GLY A 19 -8.40 -0.95 16.39
N ALA A 20 -8.28 0.38 16.56
CA ALA A 20 -7.01 1.07 16.38
C ALA A 20 -6.07 0.73 17.55
N ARG A 21 -4.81 0.39 17.25
CA ARG A 21 -3.80 0.06 18.28
C ARG A 21 -3.38 1.28 19.09
N ASP A 22 -3.54 2.48 18.53
CA ASP A 22 -3.15 3.75 19.13
C ASP A 22 -4.15 4.87 18.78
N GLU A 23 -3.85 6.10 19.22
CA GLU A 23 -4.66 7.30 18.93
C GLU A 23 -4.35 7.93 17.57
N PHE A 24 -3.47 7.31 16.77
CA PHE A 24 -2.96 7.89 15.53
C PHE A 24 -3.70 7.34 14.31
N VAL A 25 -3.78 8.18 13.29
CA VAL A 25 -4.12 7.79 11.93
C VAL A 25 -2.84 7.82 11.12
N TYR A 26 -2.60 6.75 10.37
CA TYR A 26 -1.46 6.61 9.46
C TYR A 26 -1.94 6.79 8.02
N ALA A 27 -1.19 7.54 7.22
CA ALA A 27 -1.43 7.72 5.80
C ALA A 27 -0.15 7.37 5.02
N TYR A 28 -0.29 6.52 4.01
CA TYR A 28 0.79 6.16 3.11
C TYR A 28 0.73 7.05 1.88
N PHE A 29 1.89 7.46 1.38
CA PHE A 29 2.00 8.31 0.20
C PHE A 29 2.90 7.60 -0.81
N PRO A 30 2.36 7.10 -1.94
CA PRO A 30 3.18 6.53 -2.99
C PRO A 30 4.03 7.62 -3.63
N ALA A 31 5.28 7.30 -3.90
CA ALA A 31 6.24 8.24 -4.46
C ALA A 31 7.29 7.49 -5.29
N ALA A 32 8.01 8.26 -6.09
CA ALA A 32 9.09 7.79 -6.93
C ALA A 32 10.35 8.64 -6.76
N THR A 33 11.47 8.08 -7.20
CA THR A 33 12.79 8.68 -7.11
C THR A 33 12.94 9.94 -7.97
N ASP A 34 12.05 10.14 -8.93
CA ASP A 34 11.95 11.34 -9.76
C ASP A 34 11.21 12.51 -9.07
N GLY A 35 10.74 12.32 -7.83
CA GLY A 35 10.03 13.32 -7.03
C GLY A 35 8.52 13.39 -7.30
N ASN A 36 7.97 12.51 -8.13
CA ASN A 36 6.54 12.45 -8.42
C ASN A 36 5.81 11.37 -7.60
N SER A 37 4.48 11.45 -7.60
CA SER A 37 3.58 10.45 -7.03
C SER A 37 2.83 9.74 -8.14
N TYR A 38 2.77 8.42 -8.08
CA TYR A 38 2.12 7.58 -9.09
C TYR A 38 1.10 6.64 -8.46
N TRP A 39 0.01 6.40 -9.18
CA TRP A 39 -1.03 5.46 -8.76
C TRP A 39 -0.57 3.99 -8.82
N CYS A 40 0.26 3.66 -9.81
CA CYS A 40 0.89 2.36 -9.92
C CYS A 40 2.35 2.49 -10.38
N ASN A 41 3.14 1.43 -10.14
CA ASN A 41 4.53 1.31 -10.56
C ASN A 41 5.44 2.47 -10.08
N GLY A 42 5.14 3.06 -8.93
CA GLY A 42 6.08 3.94 -8.22
C GLY A 42 7.24 3.17 -7.59
N ASP A 43 8.06 3.85 -6.80
CA ASP A 43 9.26 3.23 -6.22
C ASP A 43 9.11 2.85 -4.75
N TYR A 44 8.39 3.67 -3.98
CA TYR A 44 8.32 3.55 -2.53
C TYR A 44 7.06 4.17 -1.93
N LEU A 45 6.84 3.89 -0.64
CA LEU A 45 5.82 4.55 0.17
C LEU A 45 6.48 5.37 1.29
N LEU A 46 6.05 6.62 1.42
CA LEU A 46 6.27 7.44 2.60
C LEU A 46 5.14 7.23 3.61
N LEU A 47 5.35 7.59 4.87
CA LEU A 47 4.37 7.44 5.94
C LEU A 47 4.23 8.72 6.75
N GLY A 48 2.98 9.21 6.86
CA GLY A 48 2.59 10.26 7.79
C GLY A 48 1.73 9.69 8.91
N LYS A 49 1.80 10.31 10.09
CA LYS A 49 0.89 10.07 11.20
C LYS A 49 0.37 11.37 11.80
N VAL A 50 -0.86 11.32 12.33
CA VAL A 50 -1.50 12.43 13.04
C VAL A 50 -2.42 11.88 14.12
N ARG A 51 -2.62 12.62 15.21
CA ARG A 51 -3.65 12.22 16.19
C ARG A 51 -5.02 12.29 15.53
N ARG A 52 -5.87 11.31 15.82
CA ARG A 52 -7.22 11.16 15.21
C ARG A 52 -8.13 12.37 15.38
N ASP A 53 -7.93 13.15 16.45
CA ASP A 53 -8.69 14.37 16.75
C ASP A 53 -8.18 15.61 16.01
N ARG A 54 -7.09 15.47 15.24
CA ARG A 54 -6.39 16.56 14.54
C ARG A 54 -6.12 16.28 13.07
N ILE A 55 -6.80 15.31 12.46
CA ILE A 55 -6.57 14.89 11.07
C ILE A 55 -6.60 16.07 10.08
N LEU A 56 -7.49 17.04 10.30
CA LEU A 56 -7.64 18.21 9.44
C LEU A 56 -6.61 19.32 9.70
N GLN A 57 -5.75 19.19 10.72
CA GLN A 57 -4.74 20.18 11.11
C GLN A 57 -3.40 19.81 10.46
N ARG A 58 -3.03 20.48 9.36
CA ARG A 58 -1.82 20.15 8.58
C ARG A 58 -0.52 20.19 9.40
N ASP A 59 -0.42 21.09 10.37
CA ASP A 59 0.72 21.27 11.27
C ASP A 59 0.82 20.19 12.36
N ALA A 60 -0.25 19.44 12.61
CA ALA A 60 -0.25 18.32 13.54
C ALA A 60 0.30 17.02 12.93
N TRP A 61 0.52 16.98 11.61
CA TRP A 61 1.08 15.81 10.93
C TRP A 61 2.58 15.71 11.16
N THR A 62 3.05 14.47 11.36
CA THR A 62 4.47 14.12 11.40
C THR A 62 4.74 12.99 10.43
N PHE A 63 5.93 12.97 9.84
CA PHE A 63 6.32 12.04 8.80
C PHE A 63 7.47 11.18 9.30
N TYR A 64 7.44 9.90 8.96
CA TYR A 64 8.52 8.98 9.27
C TYR A 64 9.79 9.46 8.57
N SER A 65 10.88 9.60 9.32
CA SER A 65 12.15 10.14 8.82
C SER A 65 13.32 9.18 9.04
N GLY A 66 13.04 7.89 9.21
CA GLY A 66 14.03 6.84 9.44
C GLY A 66 13.88 6.14 10.77
N ASP A 67 14.85 5.27 11.05
CA ASP A 67 14.93 4.48 12.27
C ASP A 67 16.23 4.82 13.01
N GLU A 68 16.13 4.98 14.32
CA GLU A 68 17.27 5.14 15.22
C GLU A 68 17.20 4.08 16.31
N HIS A 69 18.14 3.12 16.28
CA HIS A 69 18.23 2.00 17.23
C HIS A 69 16.95 1.16 17.33
N GLY A 70 16.26 0.92 16.22
CA GLY A 70 15.01 0.15 16.16
C GLY A 70 13.77 0.94 16.59
N GLN A 71 13.88 2.27 16.72
CA GLN A 71 12.76 3.15 17.00
C GLN A 71 12.50 4.12 15.83
N PRO A 72 11.24 4.30 15.42
CA PRO A 72 10.92 5.20 14.33
C PRO A 72 11.11 6.66 14.74
N VAL A 73 11.84 7.41 13.92
CA VAL A 73 12.00 8.86 14.06
C VAL A 73 10.89 9.55 13.26
N TRP A 74 10.31 10.59 13.85
CA TRP A 74 9.20 11.36 13.26
C TRP A 74 9.54 12.84 13.21
N HIS A 75 9.27 13.47 12.08
CA HIS A 75 9.57 14.88 11.85
C HIS A 75 8.34 15.64 11.32
N SER A 76 8.17 16.91 11.66
CA SER A 76 7.03 17.72 11.19
C SER A 76 7.20 18.21 9.74
N ASP A 77 8.45 18.40 9.32
CA ASP A 77 8.82 18.71 7.94
C ASP A 77 8.67 17.47 7.04
N ALA A 78 7.85 17.60 6.00
CA ALA A 78 7.60 16.53 5.03
C ALA A 78 8.81 16.27 4.11
N ASP A 79 9.67 17.27 3.91
CA ASP A 79 10.87 17.13 3.06
C ASP A 79 11.94 16.24 3.71
N ARG A 80 11.77 15.90 5.00
CA ARG A 80 12.60 14.93 5.73
C ARG A 80 12.02 13.52 5.76
N ALA A 81 10.90 13.30 5.08
CA ALA A 81 10.28 11.98 5.05
C ALA A 81 11.22 10.96 4.38
N ALA A 82 11.29 9.76 4.97
CA ALA A 82 12.03 8.62 4.43
C ALA A 82 11.05 7.50 4.05
N PRO A 83 11.40 6.64 3.09
CA PRO A 83 10.61 5.46 2.75
C PRO A 83 10.38 4.54 3.97
N VAL A 84 9.16 4.04 4.11
CA VAL A 84 8.85 2.91 5.01
C VAL A 84 8.76 1.58 4.27
N PHE A 85 8.64 1.63 2.95
CA PHE A 85 8.54 0.48 2.05
C PHE A 85 9.12 0.88 0.70
N GLU A 86 9.87 -0.03 0.08
CA GLU A 86 10.45 0.17 -1.24
C GLU A 86 10.21 -1.08 -2.09
N TYR A 87 9.67 -0.88 -3.28
CA TYR A 87 9.59 -1.88 -4.32
C TYR A 87 9.71 -1.15 -5.67
N PRO A 88 10.96 -0.83 -6.08
CA PRO A 88 11.24 0.07 -7.19
C PRO A 88 10.50 -0.29 -8.47
N LEU A 89 9.90 0.70 -9.13
CA LEU A 89 9.07 0.58 -10.33
C LEU A 89 7.85 -0.34 -10.21
N MET A 90 7.57 -0.86 -9.02
CA MET A 90 6.61 -1.93 -8.76
C MET A 90 5.73 -1.63 -7.54
N THR A 91 5.78 -0.40 -7.01
CA THR A 91 4.96 0.02 -5.88
C THR A 91 3.63 0.58 -6.38
N GLY A 92 2.53 -0.07 -6.01
CA GLY A 92 1.17 0.42 -6.23
C GLY A 92 0.72 1.43 -5.17
N GLU A 93 -0.43 2.07 -5.39
CA GLU A 93 -1.16 2.72 -4.31
C GLU A 93 -1.69 1.64 -3.35
N ASN A 94 -1.02 1.51 -2.20
CA ASN A 94 -1.22 0.39 -1.31
C ASN A 94 -2.15 0.73 -0.14
N HIS A 95 -2.94 -0.28 0.24
CA HIS A 95 -3.77 -0.22 1.44
C HIS A 95 -3.21 -1.18 2.49
N VAL A 96 -3.04 -0.64 3.70
CA VAL A 96 -2.57 -1.43 4.84
C VAL A 96 -3.72 -1.70 5.80
N SER A 97 -3.89 -2.97 6.14
CA SER A 97 -4.91 -3.44 7.07
C SER A 97 -4.29 -4.11 8.28
N PHE A 98 -4.84 -3.84 9.46
CA PHE A 98 -4.40 -4.51 10.67
C PHE A 98 -5.18 -5.81 10.90
N ASN A 99 -4.47 -6.93 10.87
CA ASN A 99 -4.95 -8.25 11.26
C ASN A 99 -4.78 -8.42 12.79
N LYS A 100 -5.88 -8.22 13.52
CA LYS A 100 -5.89 -8.29 14.99
C LYS A 100 -5.58 -9.70 15.51
N GLY A 101 -6.06 -10.76 14.86
CA GLY A 101 -5.88 -12.14 15.31
C GLY A 101 -4.41 -12.59 15.28
N LEU A 102 -3.65 -12.09 14.31
CA LEU A 102 -2.20 -12.34 14.20
C LEU A 102 -1.33 -11.23 14.79
N ASN A 103 -1.94 -10.11 15.19
CA ASN A 103 -1.25 -8.89 15.60
C ASN A 103 -0.19 -8.46 14.56
N ARG A 104 -0.61 -8.36 13.29
CA ARG A 104 0.22 -7.96 12.15
C ARG A 104 -0.50 -6.99 11.24
N TYR A 105 0.26 -6.08 10.64
CA TYR A 105 -0.18 -5.30 9.49
C TYR A 105 0.00 -6.14 8.23
N ILE A 106 -0.97 -6.09 7.33
CA ILE A 106 -0.97 -6.76 6.04
C ILE A 106 -1.09 -5.69 4.97
N MET A 107 -0.17 -5.68 4.01
CA MET A 107 -0.18 -4.79 2.86
C MET A 107 -0.33 -5.63 1.60
N GLY A 108 -1.37 -5.35 0.82
CA GLY A 108 -1.44 -5.80 -0.57
C GLY A 108 -0.76 -4.77 -1.46
N ASN A 109 0.19 -5.21 -2.28
CA ASN A 109 0.83 -4.42 -3.32
C ASN A 109 0.56 -5.01 -4.69
N PHE A 110 0.35 -4.14 -5.67
CA PHE A 110 0.18 -4.50 -7.06
C PHE A 110 1.12 -3.70 -7.96
N SER A 111 1.45 -4.26 -9.12
CA SER A 111 2.22 -3.58 -10.15
C SER A 111 1.86 -4.11 -11.52
N PHE A 112 1.91 -3.25 -12.53
CA PHE A 112 1.77 -3.66 -13.92
C PHE A 112 3.11 -4.11 -14.48
N THR A 113 3.09 -5.20 -15.21
CA THR A 113 4.26 -5.79 -15.84
C THR A 113 4.03 -5.93 -17.34
N ASP A 114 5.12 -6.16 -18.09
CA ASP A 114 5.02 -6.69 -19.44
C ASP A 114 4.77 -8.21 -19.43
N LYS A 115 4.64 -8.81 -20.62
CA LYS A 115 4.44 -10.27 -20.77
C LYS A 115 5.63 -11.10 -20.28
N GLN A 116 6.78 -10.48 -20.05
CA GLN A 116 8.01 -11.10 -19.55
C GLN A 116 8.15 -10.91 -18.03
N GLY A 117 7.23 -10.18 -17.38
CA GLY A 117 7.26 -9.90 -15.95
C GLY A 117 8.14 -8.71 -15.55
N ASN A 118 8.63 -7.91 -16.51
CA ASN A 118 9.39 -6.71 -16.19
C ASN A 118 8.45 -5.56 -15.77
N PRO A 119 8.88 -4.65 -14.88
CA PRO A 119 8.08 -3.47 -14.51
C PRO A 119 7.69 -2.64 -15.74
N ARG A 120 6.42 -2.22 -15.81
CA ARG A 120 5.92 -1.34 -16.89
C ARG A 120 5.32 -0.04 -16.31
N PRO A 121 6.16 0.88 -15.80
CA PRO A 121 5.70 2.20 -15.37
C PRO A 121 5.25 3.02 -16.58
N TYR A 122 3.93 3.12 -16.79
CA TYR A 122 3.35 3.91 -17.90
C TYR A 122 3.83 5.37 -17.91
N HIS A 123 4.21 5.90 -16.74
CA HIS A 123 4.67 7.27 -16.56
C HIS A 123 6.17 7.48 -16.88
N GLN A 124 6.95 6.41 -17.03
CA GLN A 124 8.39 6.50 -17.34
C GLN A 124 8.73 6.13 -18.81
N GLN A 125 7.74 5.77 -19.62
CA GLN A 125 7.95 5.42 -21.04
C GLN A 125 7.18 6.35 -21.99
N PRO A 126 7.77 7.50 -22.39
CA PRO A 126 7.16 8.38 -23.37
C PRO A 126 7.08 7.72 -24.74
N GLY A 127 5.90 7.73 -25.35
CA GLY A 127 5.71 7.32 -26.75
C GLY A 127 5.46 5.82 -26.96
N ASP A 128 5.39 5.03 -25.88
CA ASP A 128 4.72 3.73 -25.97
C ASP A 128 3.24 4.06 -26.24
N PRO A 129 2.64 3.62 -27.36
CA PRO A 129 1.21 3.68 -27.48
C PRO A 129 0.65 3.04 -26.21
N ILE A 130 -0.43 3.59 -25.66
CA ILE A 130 -1.34 2.78 -24.84
C ILE A 130 -1.93 1.77 -25.83
N ASP A 131 -1.11 0.84 -26.32
CA ASP A 131 -1.56 -0.36 -26.97
C ASP A 131 -2.13 -1.18 -25.82
N ASP A 132 -3.43 -0.95 -25.69
CA ASP A 132 -4.41 -1.37 -24.70
C ASP A 132 -4.54 -2.91 -24.59
N SER A 133 -3.47 -3.64 -24.89
CA SER A 133 -3.43 -5.08 -24.74
C SER A 133 -3.02 -5.39 -23.28
N ARG A 134 -3.94 -5.13 -22.35
CA ARG A 134 -4.12 -5.85 -21.08
C ARG A 134 -2.82 -6.13 -20.31
N PHE A 135 -2.42 -5.21 -19.44
CA PHE A 135 -1.19 -5.34 -18.65
C PHE A 135 -1.31 -6.50 -17.65
N PRO A 136 -0.43 -7.51 -17.68
CA PRO A 136 -0.35 -8.45 -16.58
C PRO A 136 -0.06 -7.71 -15.26
N SER A 137 -0.57 -8.25 -14.15
CA SER A 137 -0.38 -7.68 -12.83
C SER A 137 0.31 -8.67 -11.91
N GLN A 138 1.30 -8.18 -11.17
CA GLN A 138 1.90 -8.91 -10.08
C GLN A 138 1.24 -8.51 -8.76
N LEU A 139 0.84 -9.50 -7.97
CA LEU A 139 0.45 -9.35 -6.58
C LEU A 139 1.63 -9.67 -5.67
N THR A 140 1.89 -8.80 -4.71
CA THR A 140 2.81 -9.07 -3.60
C THR A 140 2.12 -8.74 -2.28
N LEU A 141 2.20 -9.65 -1.31
CA LEU A 141 1.63 -9.47 0.02
C LEU A 141 2.74 -9.39 1.06
N PHE A 142 2.72 -8.31 1.84
CA PHE A 142 3.71 -8.04 2.88
C PHE A 142 3.06 -8.02 4.27
N GLU A 143 3.82 -8.41 5.28
CA GLU A 143 3.43 -8.30 6.69
C GLU A 143 4.44 -7.47 7.49
N ALA A 144 3.96 -6.81 8.54
CA ALA A 144 4.82 -6.05 9.46
C ALA A 144 4.26 -6.02 10.89
N PRO A 145 5.12 -5.86 11.91
CA PRO A 145 4.70 -5.64 13.29
C PRO A 145 4.13 -4.24 13.54
N ASN A 146 4.56 -3.24 12.76
CA ASN A 146 4.20 -1.82 12.87
C ASN A 146 3.83 -1.24 11.50
N PRO A 147 3.11 -0.10 11.43
CA PRO A 147 2.76 0.51 10.15
C PRO A 147 3.98 1.11 9.39
N TRP A 148 5.09 1.35 10.08
CA TRP A 148 6.37 1.74 9.44
C TRP A 148 7.28 0.53 9.15
N GLY A 149 6.77 -0.71 9.26
CA GLY A 149 7.57 -1.90 9.05
C GLY A 149 8.29 -2.44 10.30
N PRO A 150 9.40 -3.19 10.12
CA PRO A 150 9.93 -3.65 8.83
C PRO A 150 8.94 -4.55 8.10
N TRP A 151 8.85 -4.41 6.78
CA TRP A 151 7.94 -5.20 5.93
C TRP A 151 8.62 -6.46 5.42
N SER A 152 7.92 -7.59 5.53
CA SER A 152 8.38 -8.90 5.06
C SER A 152 7.43 -9.44 3.99
N LEU A 153 7.97 -9.82 2.83
CA LEU A 153 7.20 -10.49 1.79
C LEU A 153 6.80 -11.90 2.26
N PHE A 154 5.51 -12.23 2.21
CA PHE A 154 5.03 -13.59 2.54
C PHE A 154 4.32 -14.29 1.38
N HIS A 155 3.92 -13.55 0.34
CA HIS A 155 3.32 -14.12 -0.86
C HIS A 155 3.60 -13.26 -2.08
N GLN A 156 3.82 -13.90 -3.23
CA GLN A 156 3.99 -13.24 -4.52
C GLN A 156 3.32 -14.11 -5.59
N ASP A 157 2.54 -13.47 -6.44
CA ASP A 157 1.95 -14.05 -7.66
C ASP A 157 2.27 -13.13 -8.84
N ASN A 158 3.11 -13.61 -9.76
CA ASN A 158 3.56 -12.86 -10.94
C ASN A 158 2.52 -12.83 -12.06
N ASN A 159 1.43 -13.58 -11.93
CA ASN A 159 0.39 -13.72 -12.94
C ASN A 159 -0.99 -13.60 -12.29
N TRP A 160 -1.12 -12.67 -11.35
CA TRP A 160 -2.33 -12.49 -10.55
C TRP A 160 -3.51 -12.04 -11.42
N GLY A 161 -3.26 -11.08 -12.32
CA GLY A 161 -4.25 -10.53 -13.24
C GLY A 161 -3.73 -10.51 -14.66
N SER A 162 -4.58 -10.81 -15.64
CA SER A 162 -4.19 -10.79 -17.06
C SER A 162 -4.50 -9.46 -17.75
N SER A 163 -5.33 -8.62 -17.13
CA SER A 163 -5.86 -7.38 -17.70
C SER A 163 -5.85 -6.24 -16.69
N GLY A 164 -4.74 -6.04 -15.98
CA GLY A 164 -4.53 -4.91 -15.08
C GLY A 164 -5.32 -5.03 -13.79
N ASP A 165 -5.09 -6.07 -13.01
CA ASP A 165 -5.67 -6.21 -11.68
C ASP A 165 -4.95 -5.28 -10.69
N TYR A 166 -5.73 -4.56 -9.89
CA TYR A 166 -5.22 -3.53 -9.00
C TYR A 166 -5.95 -3.47 -7.66
N GLN A 167 -5.38 -2.67 -6.75
CA GLN A 167 -5.90 -2.39 -5.42
C GLN A 167 -6.30 -3.64 -4.60
N PRO A 168 -5.36 -4.56 -4.32
CA PRO A 168 -5.58 -5.64 -3.38
C PRO A 168 -5.75 -5.09 -1.95
N ILE A 169 -6.98 -5.05 -1.47
CA ILE A 169 -7.36 -4.53 -0.15
C ILE A 169 -7.87 -5.67 0.72
N PHE A 170 -7.52 -5.66 2.01
CA PHE A 170 -8.06 -6.60 2.99
C PHE A 170 -9.01 -5.89 3.97
N PRO A 171 -10.34 -5.87 3.75
CA PRO A 171 -11.26 -5.25 4.71
C PRO A 171 -11.15 -5.88 6.09
N THR A 172 -10.81 -5.06 7.10
CA THR A 172 -10.57 -5.55 8.48
C THR A 172 -11.77 -6.28 9.09
N LYS A 173 -12.99 -5.93 8.66
CA LYS A 173 -14.24 -6.59 9.09
C LYS A 173 -14.40 -8.02 8.55
N TRP A 174 -13.61 -8.41 7.55
CA TRP A 174 -13.68 -9.72 6.89
C TRP A 174 -12.46 -10.59 7.22
N ILE A 175 -11.71 -10.21 8.25
CA ILE A 175 -10.65 -11.02 8.84
C ILE A 175 -11.29 -11.84 9.98
N SER A 176 -11.02 -13.15 10.01
CA SER A 176 -11.48 -14.04 11.08
C SER A 176 -10.90 -13.62 12.44
N GLU A 177 -11.53 -14.06 13.52
CA GLU A 177 -11.09 -13.72 14.88
C GLU A 177 -9.64 -14.17 15.16
N ASP A 178 -9.27 -15.36 14.67
CA ASP A 178 -7.91 -15.89 14.76
C ASP A 178 -6.94 -15.30 13.72
N GLY A 179 -7.45 -14.47 12.81
CA GLY A 179 -6.69 -13.81 11.75
C GLY A 179 -6.22 -14.69 10.62
N LYS A 180 -6.55 -15.99 10.59
CA LYS A 180 -6.02 -16.93 9.60
C LYS A 180 -6.86 -17.02 8.32
N GLU A 181 -8.12 -16.60 8.36
CA GLU A 181 -8.95 -16.42 7.17
C GLU A 181 -9.19 -14.93 6.92
N MET A 182 -8.98 -14.49 5.69
CA MET A 182 -9.20 -13.11 5.26
C MET A 182 -9.87 -13.09 3.89
N TRP A 183 -10.44 -11.96 3.51
CA TRP A 183 -10.91 -11.71 2.15
C TRP A 183 -10.12 -10.55 1.56
N MET A 184 -9.59 -10.78 0.36
CA MET A 184 -9.02 -9.73 -0.48
C MET A 184 -10.08 -9.23 -1.45
N VAL A 185 -10.16 -7.93 -1.59
CA VAL A 185 -10.97 -7.22 -2.58
C VAL A 185 -10.02 -6.61 -3.58
N SER A 186 -10.33 -6.76 -4.86
CA SER A 186 -9.55 -6.18 -5.95
C SER A 186 -10.48 -5.80 -7.10
N SER A 187 -9.95 -5.01 -8.03
CA SER A 187 -10.60 -4.68 -9.29
C SER A 187 -9.71 -5.11 -10.44
N GLY A 188 -10.30 -5.61 -11.52
CA GLY A 188 -9.65 -5.70 -12.82
C GLY A 188 -9.87 -4.45 -13.66
N SER A 189 -9.09 -4.30 -14.72
CA SER A 189 -9.25 -3.21 -15.69
C SER A 189 -9.77 -3.73 -17.04
N GLU A 190 -10.23 -2.82 -17.88
CA GLU A 190 -10.65 -3.08 -19.26
C GLU A 190 -11.67 -4.24 -19.41
N GLU A 191 -11.30 -5.30 -20.12
CA GLU A 191 -12.16 -6.45 -20.41
C GLU A 191 -12.53 -7.26 -19.16
N ASP A 192 -11.84 -7.05 -18.03
CA ASP A 192 -12.11 -7.71 -16.76
C ASP A 192 -12.49 -6.69 -15.66
N TYR A 193 -13.27 -5.66 -16.02
CA TYR A 193 -13.80 -4.69 -15.07
C TYR A 193 -14.79 -5.34 -14.11
N ASN A 194 -14.25 -5.98 -13.08
CA ASN A 194 -14.96 -6.80 -12.13
C ASN A 194 -14.76 -6.28 -10.70
N PHE A 195 -15.66 -6.71 -9.82
CA PHE A 195 -15.48 -6.58 -8.39
C PHE A 195 -15.15 -7.95 -7.81
N THR A 196 -13.87 -8.19 -7.55
CA THR A 196 -13.35 -9.51 -7.22
C THR A 196 -13.18 -9.68 -5.72
N PHE A 197 -13.58 -10.86 -5.23
CA PHE A 197 -13.36 -11.30 -3.86
C PHE A 197 -12.58 -12.60 -3.86
N GLN A 198 -11.42 -12.61 -3.20
CA GLN A 198 -10.59 -13.80 -3.05
C GLN A 198 -10.48 -14.16 -1.58
N LYS A 199 -10.89 -15.39 -1.23
CA LYS A 199 -10.69 -15.91 0.13
C LYS A 199 -9.25 -16.34 0.31
N VAL A 200 -8.59 -15.79 1.32
CA VAL A 200 -7.19 -16.09 1.67
C VAL A 200 -7.16 -16.87 2.97
N ARG A 201 -6.40 -17.98 2.99
CA ARG A 201 -6.12 -18.77 4.20
C ARG A 201 -4.62 -18.78 4.46
N LEU A 202 -4.22 -18.23 5.60
CA LEU A 202 -2.82 -18.13 5.99
C LEU A 202 -2.35 -19.43 6.66
N LYS A 203 -1.21 -19.95 6.19
CA LYS A 203 -0.48 -21.03 6.84
C LYS A 203 0.73 -20.43 7.56
N LEU A 204 0.67 -20.40 8.88
CA LEU A 204 1.76 -19.91 9.72
C LEU A 204 2.89 -20.96 9.75
N ARG A 205 4.14 -20.49 9.81
CA ARG A 205 5.35 -21.31 9.93
C ARG A 205 5.79 -21.41 11.37
#